data_AF-A0A450X298-F1
#
_entry.id   AF-A0A450X298-F1
#
_cell.length_a   1.000
_cell.length_b   1.000
_cell.length_c   1.000
_cell.angle_alpha   90.00
_cell.angle_beta   90.00
_cell.angle_gamma   90.00
#
_symmetry.space_group_name_H-M   'P 1'
#
loop_
_entity.id
_entity.type
_entity.pdbx_description
1 polymer ?
#
loop_
_entity_poly.entity_id
_entity_poly.type
_entity_poly.pdbx_seq_one_letter_code
_entity_poly.pdbx_strand_id
1 'polypeptide(L)'
;MPRRLGAGGFPIGLPRIKGPFVFSAGYLPENYWYRTTYVAPSKEPAATHRNPTDTYPELTRHYGTAIVPARPYKPKDKTKVEAAVLLVERWQARLRHCTFFSLLDLNEAIRELLEELNIRPFQKLPGCRKTTFEDLEHPVLRPLPSAPYDYAEWKQAKAAIDYHIEVNKHFYSVPHTLVGER
;
A
#
# COMPACT_ATOMS: atom_id res chain seq x y z
N MET A 1 42.03 8.47 -51.67
CA MET A 1 42.94 9.63 -51.54
C MET A 1 42.67 10.58 -52.71
N PRO A 2 42.73 11.91 -52.59
CA PRO A 2 42.61 12.76 -51.39
C PRO A 2 41.74 14.04 -51.64
N ARG A 3 41.32 14.76 -50.59
CA ARG A 3 41.58 16.22 -50.48
C ARG A 3 41.27 16.77 -49.09
N ARG A 4 42.13 17.73 -48.72
CA ARG A 4 42.35 18.31 -47.39
C ARG A 4 41.22 19.22 -46.91
N LEU A 5 41.12 19.23 -45.59
CA LEU A 5 40.49 20.19 -44.70
C LEU A 5 41.05 21.62 -44.89
N GLY A 6 40.14 22.60 -44.92
CA GLY A 6 40.42 24.00 -44.63
C GLY A 6 39.61 24.42 -43.40
N ALA A 7 40.28 25.03 -42.44
CA ALA A 7 39.73 25.55 -41.20
C ALA A 7 39.05 26.92 -41.38
N GLY A 8 38.01 27.18 -40.61
CA GLY A 8 37.36 28.49 -40.45
C GLY A 8 36.11 28.34 -39.56
N GLY A 9 36.16 28.92 -38.36
CA GLY A 9 35.19 28.67 -37.29
C GLY A 9 33.96 29.59 -37.24
N PHE A 10 33.27 29.50 -36.08
CA PHE A 10 32.05 30.17 -35.57
C PHE A 10 30.70 29.46 -35.84
N PRO A 11 29.70 29.63 -34.95
CA PRO A 11 29.62 29.22 -33.54
C PRO A 11 28.53 28.13 -33.34
N ILE A 12 28.65 27.33 -32.30
CA ILE A 12 27.80 26.16 -32.04
C ILE A 12 26.47 26.61 -31.42
N GLY A 13 25.39 26.50 -32.18
CA GLY A 13 24.01 26.66 -31.71
C GLY A 13 23.10 25.63 -32.35
N LEU A 14 22.25 25.02 -31.51
CA LEU A 14 21.20 23.99 -31.76
C LEU A 14 21.68 22.52 -31.74
N PRO A 15 20.80 21.56 -31.40
CA PRO A 15 19.72 21.54 -30.42
C PRO A 15 19.88 20.36 -29.43
N ARG A 16 19.46 20.48 -28.17
CA ARG A 16 19.59 19.39 -27.20
C ARG A 16 18.44 18.38 -27.41
N ILE A 17 18.82 17.24 -27.99
CA ILE A 17 17.96 16.13 -28.38
C ILE A 17 17.42 15.42 -27.14
N LYS A 18 16.09 15.22 -27.11
CA LYS A 18 15.33 14.41 -26.15
C LYS A 18 15.65 12.93 -26.35
N GLY A 19 16.14 12.27 -25.29
CA GLY A 19 16.35 10.81 -25.23
C GLY A 19 17.03 10.41 -23.91
N PRO A 20 16.60 9.34 -23.23
CA PRO A 20 16.85 9.17 -21.80
C PRO A 20 18.10 8.30 -21.53
N PHE A 21 18.91 8.73 -20.56
CA PHE A 21 19.85 7.86 -19.88
C PHE A 21 19.50 7.78 -18.40
N VAL A 22 19.57 6.53 -17.91
CA VAL A 22 19.04 5.98 -16.68
C VAL A 22 20.06 6.05 -15.57
N PHE A 23 19.66 6.40 -14.34
CA PHE A 23 20.14 5.73 -13.13
C PHE A 23 19.04 5.66 -12.07
N SER A 24 19.01 4.52 -11.39
CA SER A 24 17.90 3.95 -10.62
C SER A 24 17.94 4.32 -9.15
N ALA A 25 16.87 4.95 -8.66
CA ALA A 25 16.27 4.75 -7.34
C ALA A 25 14.85 5.36 -7.36
N GLY A 26 13.92 4.67 -8.03
CA GLY A 26 12.47 4.84 -7.92
C GLY A 26 11.90 6.26 -7.97
N TYR A 27 11.98 6.94 -9.12
CA TYR A 27 11.24 8.18 -9.42
C TYR A 27 9.94 7.85 -10.16
N LEU A 28 8.80 8.33 -9.65
CA LEU A 28 7.55 8.50 -10.40
C LEU A 28 7.60 9.83 -11.19
N PRO A 29 6.96 9.94 -12.37
CA PRO A 29 7.06 11.13 -13.21
C PRO A 29 6.09 12.24 -12.78
N GLU A 30 6.53 13.48 -12.98
CA GLU A 30 5.72 14.70 -13.19
C GLU A 30 4.49 14.87 -12.30
N ASN A 31 4.77 15.07 -11.02
CA ASN A 31 4.11 15.92 -10.03
C ASN A 31 4.96 15.73 -8.78
N TYR A 32 5.31 16.79 -8.07
CA TYR A 32 6.26 16.66 -6.95
C TYR A 32 5.55 16.01 -5.78
N TRP A 33 5.82 14.72 -5.61
CA TRP A 33 5.17 13.92 -4.60
C TRP A 33 6.15 13.53 -3.50
N TYR A 34 5.80 13.84 -2.26
CA TYR A 34 6.51 13.35 -1.09
C TYR A 34 5.88 12.04 -0.62
N ARG A 35 6.73 11.12 -0.13
CA ARG A 35 6.32 9.83 0.45
C ARG A 35 6.29 9.98 1.97
N THR A 36 5.11 9.91 2.58
CA THR A 36 5.01 9.72 4.04
C THR A 36 4.55 8.28 4.31
N THR A 37 5.39 7.50 4.99
CA THR A 37 5.11 6.10 5.37
C THR A 37 4.26 5.99 6.64
N TYR A 38 3.77 7.10 7.19
CA TYR A 38 2.94 7.09 8.40
C TYR A 38 1.91 8.20 8.36
N VAL A 39 0.63 7.84 8.41
CA VAL A 39 -0.47 8.76 8.65
C VAL A 39 -1.30 8.22 9.80
N ALA A 40 -1.14 8.84 10.97
CA ALA A 40 -2.14 8.72 12.02
C ALA A 40 -3.43 9.42 11.54
N PRO A 41 -4.62 8.86 11.77
CA PRO A 41 -5.87 9.47 11.31
C PRO A 41 -6.04 10.84 11.97
N SER A 42 -5.87 11.92 11.20
CA SER A 42 -6.08 13.29 11.65
C SER A 42 -7.53 13.72 11.36
N LYS A 43 -8.12 14.50 12.28
CA LYS A 43 -9.51 15.00 12.19
C LYS A 43 -9.64 16.32 11.41
N GLU A 44 -8.62 16.76 10.68
CA GLU A 44 -8.60 18.07 10.02
C GLU A 44 -9.17 17.97 8.58
N PRO A 45 -10.04 18.91 8.14
CA PRO A 45 -10.57 18.88 6.79
C PRO A 45 -9.57 19.47 5.77
N ALA A 46 -9.34 18.68 4.70
CA ALA A 46 -8.87 19.06 3.36
C ALA A 46 -7.40 19.48 3.18
N ALA A 47 -6.47 18.54 3.38
CA ALA A 47 -5.49 18.26 2.33
C ALA A 47 -6.14 17.32 1.29
N THR A 48 -5.68 17.29 0.04
CA THR A 48 -6.15 16.36 -1.00
C THR A 48 -5.82 14.90 -0.64
N HIS A 49 -6.42 14.37 0.43
CA HIS A 49 -6.44 12.94 0.66
C HIS A 49 -7.13 12.34 -0.56
N ARG A 50 -6.41 11.53 -1.33
CA ARG A 50 -7.09 10.52 -2.15
C ARG A 50 -8.10 9.87 -1.21
N ASN A 51 -9.37 9.84 -1.60
CA ASN A 51 -10.37 9.20 -0.78
C ASN A 51 -9.83 7.81 -0.44
N PRO A 52 -9.98 7.26 0.77
CA PRO A 52 -9.54 5.89 1.06
C PRO A 52 -9.97 4.90 -0.04
N THR A 53 -11.14 5.15 -0.64
CA THR A 53 -11.69 4.46 -1.82
C THR A 53 -10.73 4.41 -3.03
N ASP A 54 -9.93 5.46 -3.26
CA ASP A 54 -9.01 5.61 -4.39
C ASP A 54 -7.70 4.83 -4.24
N THR A 55 -7.34 4.41 -3.02
CA THR A 55 -6.12 3.61 -2.77
C THR A 55 -6.37 2.10 -2.92
N TYR A 56 -7.62 1.64 -2.78
CA TYR A 56 -8.01 0.25 -3.02
C TYR A 56 -7.74 -0.25 -4.46
N PRO A 57 -7.93 0.56 -5.52
CA PRO A 57 -7.48 0.22 -6.88
C PRO A 57 -5.97 -0.04 -7.01
N GLU A 58 -5.12 0.66 -6.25
CA GLU A 58 -3.66 0.44 -6.30
C GLU A 58 -3.28 -0.84 -5.57
N LEU A 59 -3.89 -1.07 -4.40
CA LEU A 59 -3.77 -2.31 -3.63
C LEU A 59 -4.19 -3.54 -4.45
N THR A 60 -5.34 -3.48 -5.11
CA THR A 60 -5.87 -4.57 -5.95
C THR A 60 -4.98 -4.87 -7.14
N ARG A 61 -4.45 -3.83 -7.80
CA ARG A 61 -3.47 -4.02 -8.88
C ARG A 61 -2.18 -4.66 -8.36
N HIS A 62 -1.67 -4.23 -7.22
CA HIS A 62 -0.43 -4.75 -6.64
C HIS A 62 -0.52 -6.24 -6.30
N TYR A 63 -1.61 -6.67 -5.63
CA TYR A 63 -1.82 -8.08 -5.30
C TYR A 63 -2.54 -8.88 -6.40
N GLY A 64 -2.87 -8.23 -7.52
CA GLY A 64 -3.67 -8.79 -8.61
C GLY A 64 -5.06 -9.24 -8.19
N THR A 65 -5.62 -8.75 -7.08
CA THR A 65 -6.92 -9.13 -6.53
C THR A 65 -8.04 -8.24 -7.06
N ALA A 66 -9.29 -8.68 -6.92
CA ALA A 66 -10.46 -7.86 -7.22
C ALA A 66 -11.23 -7.60 -5.91
N ILE A 67 -11.56 -6.33 -5.65
CA ILE A 67 -12.48 -5.98 -4.56
C ILE A 67 -13.89 -5.96 -5.12
N VAL A 68 -14.75 -6.83 -4.58
CA VAL A 68 -16.17 -6.89 -4.94
C VAL A 68 -16.96 -6.31 -3.77
N PRO A 69 -17.46 -5.05 -3.87
CA PRO A 69 -18.23 -4.46 -2.78
C PRO A 69 -19.56 -5.19 -2.63
N ALA A 70 -19.98 -5.41 -1.37
CA ALA A 70 -21.33 -5.87 -1.07
C ALA A 70 -22.35 -4.80 -1.49
N ARG A 71 -23.51 -5.21 -2.02
CA ARG A 71 -24.51 -4.24 -2.46
C ARG A 71 -25.09 -3.48 -1.24
N PRO A 72 -25.30 -2.16 -1.34
CA PRO A 72 -25.97 -1.41 -0.29
C PRO A 72 -27.33 -2.03 0.06
N TYR A 73 -27.65 -2.07 1.36
CA TYR A 73 -28.90 -2.63 1.90
C TYR A 73 -29.17 -4.11 1.56
N LYS A 74 -28.12 -4.87 1.20
CA LYS A 74 -28.20 -6.32 0.99
C LYS A 74 -27.33 -7.08 2.00
N PRO A 75 -27.82 -7.26 3.25
CA PRO A 75 -27.05 -7.88 4.33
C PRO A 75 -26.61 -9.33 4.03
N LYS A 76 -27.30 -10.03 3.12
CA LYS A 76 -26.97 -11.40 2.72
C LYS A 76 -25.64 -11.53 1.97
N ASP A 77 -25.14 -10.45 1.36
CA ASP A 77 -23.91 -10.49 0.57
C ASP A 77 -22.66 -10.67 1.46
N LYS A 78 -22.74 -10.40 2.77
CA LYS A 78 -21.63 -10.45 3.72
C LYS A 78 -21.76 -11.56 4.78
N THR A 79 -22.80 -12.38 4.72
CA THR A 79 -23.15 -13.32 5.82
C THR A 79 -22.02 -14.29 6.18
N LYS A 80 -21.26 -14.79 5.20
CA LYS A 80 -20.13 -15.71 5.46
C LYS A 80 -19.01 -15.04 6.28
N VAL A 81 -18.68 -13.79 5.94
CA VAL A 81 -17.65 -13.02 6.62
C VAL A 81 -18.09 -12.69 8.05
N GLU A 82 -19.33 -12.24 8.23
CA GLU A 82 -19.88 -11.93 9.55
C GLU A 82 -19.91 -13.17 10.46
N ALA A 83 -20.35 -14.32 9.94
CA ALA A 83 -20.34 -15.57 10.70
C ALA A 83 -18.92 -16.00 11.10
N ALA A 84 -17.92 -15.78 10.24
CA ALA A 84 -16.52 -16.06 10.53
C ALA A 84 -15.97 -15.12 11.61
N VAL A 85 -16.28 -13.82 11.54
CA VAL A 85 -15.89 -12.83 12.57
C VAL A 85 -16.48 -13.21 13.93
N LEU A 86 -17.79 -13.48 13.99
CA LEU A 86 -18.47 -13.90 15.22
C LEU A 86 -17.93 -15.22 15.79
N LEU A 87 -17.40 -16.09 14.94
CA LEU A 87 -16.73 -17.31 15.40
C LEU A 87 -15.41 -16.97 16.09
N VAL A 88 -14.56 -16.16 15.47
CA VAL A 88 -13.25 -15.77 16.03
C VAL A 88 -13.43 -14.97 17.33
N GLU A 89 -14.39 -14.04 17.38
CA GLU A 89 -14.71 -13.26 18.58
C GLU A 89 -15.12 -14.16 19.76
N ARG A 90 -15.97 -15.17 19.50
CA ARG A 90 -16.34 -16.16 20.54
C ARG A 90 -15.16 -16.98 21.02
N TRP A 91 -14.16 -17.21 20.18
CA TRP A 91 -12.95 -17.92 20.56
C TRP A 91 -12.03 -17.08 21.44
N GLN A 92 -11.96 -15.77 21.19
CA GLN A 92 -11.22 -14.84 22.06
C GLN A 92 -11.77 -14.82 23.49
N ALA A 93 -13.06 -15.10 23.69
CA ALA A 93 -13.65 -15.22 25.03
C ALA A 93 -13.02 -16.34 25.89
N ARG A 94 -12.24 -17.26 25.31
CA ARG A 94 -11.43 -18.24 26.07
C ARG A 94 -10.29 -17.57 26.85
N LEU A 95 -9.81 -16.41 26.39
CA LEU A 95 -8.75 -15.64 27.05
C LEU A 95 -9.28 -14.71 28.16
N ARG A 96 -10.58 -14.68 28.43
CA ARG A 96 -11.22 -13.72 29.36
C ARG A 96 -10.74 -13.77 30.81
N HIS A 97 -10.06 -14.86 31.19
CA HIS A 97 -9.51 -15.06 32.54
C HIS A 97 -7.98 -15.09 32.54
N CYS A 98 -7.36 -14.75 31.40
CA CYS A 98 -5.91 -14.65 31.26
C CYS A 98 -5.51 -13.17 31.39
N THR A 99 -4.44 -12.91 32.14
CA THR A 99 -3.83 -11.58 32.23
C THR A 99 -2.53 -11.58 31.44
N PHE A 100 -2.38 -10.64 30.51
CA PHE A 100 -1.18 -10.48 29.70
C PHE A 100 -0.45 -9.21 30.10
N PHE A 101 0.88 -9.28 30.14
CA PHE A 101 1.74 -8.16 30.53
C PHE A 101 2.45 -7.52 29.33
N SER A 102 2.34 -8.14 28.15
CA SER A 102 2.82 -7.58 26.88
C SER A 102 1.89 -7.92 25.73
N LEU A 103 1.98 -7.12 24.66
CA LEU A 103 1.29 -7.40 23.40
C LEU A 103 1.83 -8.67 22.72
N LEU A 104 3.11 -8.99 22.96
CA LEU A 104 3.73 -10.21 22.44
C LEU A 104 3.03 -11.45 23.03
N ASP A 105 2.90 -11.51 24.36
CA ASP A 105 2.28 -12.66 25.06
C ASP A 105 0.83 -12.86 24.61
N LEU A 106 0.08 -11.76 24.44
CA LEU A 106 -1.28 -11.80 23.93
C LEU A 106 -1.33 -12.36 22.51
N ASN A 107 -0.44 -11.89 21.63
CA ASN A 107 -0.38 -12.37 20.25
C ASN A 107 -0.01 -13.85 20.16
N GLU A 108 0.87 -14.34 21.03
CA GLU A 108 1.21 -15.76 21.10
C GLU A 108 0.01 -16.61 21.52
N ALA A 109 -0.69 -16.22 22.59
CA ALA A 109 -1.91 -16.92 23.02
C ALA A 109 -3.02 -16.90 21.95
N ILE A 110 -3.13 -15.82 21.18
CA ILE A 110 -4.06 -15.75 20.04
C ILE A 110 -3.63 -16.72 18.93
N ARG A 111 -2.34 -16.83 18.61
CA ARG A 111 -1.84 -17.76 17.58
C ARG A 111 -2.16 -19.22 17.94
N GLU A 112 -1.93 -19.61 19.19
CA GLU A 112 -2.27 -20.95 19.67
C GLU A 112 -3.77 -21.25 19.52
N LEU A 113 -4.62 -20.31 19.94
CA LEU A 113 -6.08 -20.45 19.76
C LEU A 113 -6.50 -20.51 18.29
N LEU A 114 -5.82 -19.80 17.40
CA LEU A 114 -6.09 -19.84 15.97
C LEU A 114 -5.71 -21.19 15.37
N GLU A 115 -4.59 -21.79 15.79
CA GLU A 115 -4.22 -23.15 15.37
C GLU A 115 -5.29 -24.16 15.80
N GLU A 116 -5.70 -24.13 17.07
CA GLU A 116 -6.79 -24.97 17.59
C GLU A 116 -8.10 -24.78 16.80
N LEU A 117 -8.47 -23.53 16.50
CA LEU A 117 -9.68 -23.20 15.74
C LEU A 117 -9.62 -23.78 14.32
N ASN A 118 -8.45 -23.73 13.68
CA ASN A 118 -8.28 -24.15 12.29
C ASN A 118 -8.28 -25.67 12.13
N ILE A 119 -7.78 -26.42 13.12
CA ILE A 119 -7.80 -27.89 13.09
C ILE A 119 -9.12 -28.49 13.59
N ARG A 120 -9.95 -27.71 14.31
CA ARG A 120 -11.22 -28.20 14.85
C ARG A 120 -12.17 -28.68 13.73
N PRO A 121 -12.70 -29.91 13.82
CA PRO A 121 -13.65 -30.43 12.84
C PRO A 121 -14.90 -29.56 12.69
N PHE A 122 -15.46 -29.53 11.49
CA PHE A 122 -16.76 -28.89 11.27
C PHE A 122 -17.89 -29.70 11.91
N GLN A 123 -18.99 -29.03 12.23
CA GLN A 123 -20.18 -29.69 12.80
C GLN A 123 -21.02 -30.43 11.76
N LYS A 124 -21.08 -29.91 10.52
CA LYS A 124 -22.00 -30.37 9.46
C LYS A 124 -21.28 -30.79 8.17
N LEU A 125 -19.96 -30.72 8.15
CA LEU A 125 -19.12 -31.01 6.98
C LEU A 125 -17.96 -31.92 7.42
N PRO A 126 -17.43 -32.76 6.54
CA PRO A 126 -16.21 -33.50 6.82
C PRO A 126 -15.00 -32.56 6.90
N GLY A 127 -13.96 -32.98 7.62
CA GLY A 127 -12.70 -32.24 7.73
C GLY A 127 -12.76 -31.03 8.67
N CYS A 128 -11.85 -30.09 8.44
CA CYS A 128 -11.66 -28.88 9.23
C CYS A 128 -11.23 -27.71 8.32
N ARG A 129 -11.07 -26.51 8.89
CA ARG A 129 -10.69 -25.30 8.12
C ARG A 129 -9.31 -25.46 7.48
N LYS A 130 -8.36 -26.04 8.22
CA LYS A 130 -7.00 -26.30 7.74
C LYS A 130 -6.99 -27.23 6.52
N THR A 131 -7.65 -28.38 6.60
CA THR A 131 -7.74 -29.32 5.45
C THR A 131 -8.47 -28.70 4.27
N THR A 132 -9.55 -27.95 4.52
CA THR A 132 -10.24 -27.22 3.45
C THR A 132 -9.33 -26.23 2.73
N PHE A 133 -8.51 -25.47 3.48
CA PHE A 133 -7.54 -24.55 2.92
C PHE A 133 -6.47 -25.30 2.10
N GLU A 134 -5.89 -26.35 2.67
CA GLU A 134 -4.82 -27.14 2.04
C GLU A 134 -5.29 -27.83 0.75
N ASP A 135 -6.50 -28.40 0.76
CA ASP A 135 -7.05 -29.19 -0.35
C ASP A 135 -7.64 -28.32 -1.47
N LEU A 136 -8.28 -27.19 -1.12
CA LEU A 136 -9.07 -26.40 -2.07
C LEU A 136 -8.46 -25.05 -2.40
N GLU A 137 -7.96 -24.31 -1.41
CA GLU A 137 -7.55 -22.92 -1.60
C GLU A 137 -6.07 -22.83 -1.97
N HIS A 138 -5.20 -23.49 -1.21
CA HIS A 138 -3.75 -23.44 -1.37
C HIS A 138 -3.27 -23.75 -2.80
N PRO A 139 -3.78 -24.79 -3.51
CA PRO A 139 -3.33 -25.11 -4.87
C PRO A 139 -3.67 -24.04 -5.91
N VAL A 140 -4.65 -23.18 -5.64
CA VAL A 140 -5.11 -22.13 -6.56
C VAL A 140 -4.64 -20.72 -6.16
N LEU A 141 -3.89 -20.60 -5.06
CA LEU A 141 -3.31 -19.31 -4.65
C LEU A 141 -2.20 -18.88 -5.60
N ARG A 142 -2.14 -17.58 -5.89
CA ARG A 142 -1.02 -16.96 -6.61
C ARG A 142 0.11 -16.65 -5.64
N PRO A 143 1.37 -16.69 -6.09
CA PRO A 143 2.50 -16.24 -5.28
C PRO A 143 2.34 -14.76 -4.94
N LEU A 144 2.81 -14.37 -3.75
CA LEU A 144 2.86 -12.98 -3.35
C LEU A 144 3.92 -12.22 -4.17
N PRO A 145 3.69 -10.92 -4.46
CA PRO A 145 4.74 -10.05 -4.97
C PRO A 145 5.97 -10.05 -4.04
N SER A 146 7.16 -9.89 -4.61
CA SER A 146 8.43 -9.93 -3.84
C SER A 146 8.59 -8.77 -2.86
N ALA A 147 7.91 -7.66 -3.11
CA ALA A 147 7.87 -6.49 -2.24
C ALA A 147 6.43 -6.29 -1.73
N PRO A 148 6.24 -5.96 -0.45
CA PRO A 148 4.92 -5.64 0.08
C PRO A 148 4.36 -4.37 -0.56
N TYR A 149 3.03 -4.25 -0.57
CA TYR A 149 2.37 -3.01 -0.96
C TYR A 149 2.77 -1.88 -0.01
N ASP A 150 3.28 -0.79 -0.57
CA ASP A 150 3.65 0.42 0.18
C ASP A 150 2.53 1.46 0.05
N TYR A 151 1.86 1.73 1.17
CA TYR A 151 0.79 2.73 1.21
C TYR A 151 1.41 4.14 1.18
N ALA A 152 0.97 4.95 0.22
CA ALA A 152 1.40 6.34 0.08
C ALA A 152 0.20 7.28 0.00
N GLU A 153 0.27 8.36 0.78
CA GLU A 153 -0.63 9.50 0.64
C GLU A 153 0.04 10.59 -0.18
N TRP A 154 -0.75 11.17 -1.07
CA TRP A 154 -0.31 12.16 -2.03
C TRP A 154 -0.96 13.49 -1.67
N LYS A 155 -0.18 14.57 -1.55
CA LYS A 155 -0.69 15.93 -1.39
C LYS A 155 0.00 16.83 -2.38
N GLN A 156 -0.78 17.65 -3.06
CA GLN A 156 -0.24 18.75 -3.85
C GLN A 156 0.15 19.88 -2.89
N ALA A 157 1.42 20.27 -2.92
CA ALA A 157 1.95 21.34 -2.08
C ALA A 157 2.78 22.27 -2.96
N LYS A 158 2.56 23.58 -2.80
CA LYS A 158 3.39 24.58 -3.47
C LYS A 158 4.68 24.75 -2.67
N ALA A 159 5.83 24.69 -3.33
CA ALA A 159 7.10 24.99 -2.68
C ALA A 159 7.13 26.46 -2.25
N ALA A 160 7.34 26.70 -0.96
CA ALA A 160 7.51 28.03 -0.41
C ALA A 160 8.87 28.62 -0.83
N ILE A 161 9.01 29.94 -0.70
CA ILE A 161 10.20 30.68 -1.14
C ILE A 161 11.48 30.29 -0.39
N ASP A 162 11.31 29.73 0.80
CA ASP A 162 12.36 29.18 1.65
C ASP A 162 12.72 27.73 1.30
N TYR A 163 12.26 27.22 0.16
CA TYR A 163 12.56 25.87 -0.35
C TYR A 163 11.95 24.73 0.47
N HIS A 164 10.86 24.99 1.20
CA HIS A 164 10.18 23.97 1.98
C HIS A 164 8.74 23.73 1.51
N ILE A 165 8.27 22.50 1.70
CA ILE A 165 6.86 22.13 1.64
C ILE A 165 6.38 21.66 3.01
N GLU A 166 5.17 22.06 3.39
CA GLU A 166 4.57 21.64 4.66
C GLU A 166 3.69 20.40 4.46
N VAL A 167 3.99 19.36 5.23
CA VAL A 167 3.30 18.07 5.26
C VAL A 167 3.07 17.68 6.69
N ASN A 168 1.80 17.53 7.10
CA ASN A 168 1.44 17.14 8.47
C ASN A 168 2.17 17.99 9.54
N LYS A 169 2.29 19.31 9.33
CA LYS A 169 2.98 20.26 10.22
C LYS A 169 4.51 20.06 10.30
N HIS A 170 5.08 19.29 9.39
CA HIS A 170 6.52 19.12 9.20
C HIS A 170 6.97 19.75 7.88
N PHE A 171 8.13 20.40 7.89
CA PHE A 171 8.71 21.02 6.71
C PHE A 171 9.76 20.10 6.09
N TYR A 172 9.62 19.87 4.78
CA TYR A 172 10.54 19.07 3.99
C TYR A 172 11.19 19.96 2.94
N SER A 173 12.51 19.92 2.84
CA SER A 173 13.23 20.69 1.85
C SER A 173 13.01 20.11 0.45
N VAL A 174 12.85 20.99 -0.53
CA VAL A 174 12.73 20.65 -1.95
C VAL A 174 13.82 21.37 -2.74
N PRO A 175 14.22 20.85 -3.91
CA PRO A 175 15.18 21.54 -4.77
C PRO A 175 14.77 22.98 -5.06
N HIS A 176 15.75 23.88 -5.02
CA HIS A 176 15.50 25.33 -5.14
C HIS A 176 14.82 25.74 -6.45
N THR A 177 15.00 24.93 -7.50
CA THR A 177 14.39 25.11 -8.81
C THR A 177 12.88 24.99 -8.81
N LEU A 178 12.29 24.49 -7.72
CA LEU A 178 10.85 24.20 -7.62
C LEU A 178 10.07 25.29 -6.89
N VAL A 179 10.74 26.34 -6.42
CA VAL A 179 10.05 27.46 -5.74
C VAL A 179 8.99 28.05 -6.64
N GLY A 180 7.76 28.13 -6.14
CA GLY A 180 6.64 28.66 -6.90
C GLY A 180 5.88 27.64 -7.74
N GLU A 181 6.43 26.44 -7.94
CA GLU A 181 5.80 25.31 -8.66
C GLU A 181 4.85 24.52 -7.73
N ARG A 182 3.89 23.79 -8.32
CA ARG A 182 2.86 22.98 -7.64
C ARG A 182 2.90 21.52 -8.05
#